data_AF-A0A174FM20-F1
#
_entry.id   AF-A0A174FM20-F1
#
_cell.length_a   1.000
_cell.length_b   1.000
_cell.length_c   1.000
_cell.angle_alpha   90.00
_cell.angle_beta   90.00
_cell.angle_gamma   90.00
#
_symmetry.space_group_name_H-M   'P 1'
#
loop_
_entity.id
_entity.type
_entity.pdbx_description
1 polymer ?
#
loop_
_entity_poly.entity_id
_entity_poly.type
_entity_poly.pdbx_seq_one_letter_code
_entity_poly.pdbx_strand_id
1 'polypeptide(L)'
;MRKRKSCFIWLLCILLLVTVLPSVDFTDVQAASVSSTFTGWKTYGGKKYYYKNGKKLTDLHKIGKHYYCFAADGTMLTGWHKQHWGLTIENNRKDNNLHIK
;
A
#
# COMPACT_ATOMS: atom_id res chain seq x y z
N MET A 1 -68.01 -33.36 -25.91
CA MET A 1 -66.54 -33.26 -25.68
C MET A 1 -66.21 -31.94 -24.94
N ARG A 2 -66.05 -31.94 -23.61
CA ARG A 2 -65.77 -30.71 -22.83
C ARG A 2 -64.56 -30.91 -21.91
N LYS A 3 -63.38 -31.17 -22.50
CA LYS A 3 -62.10 -31.31 -21.76
C LYS A 3 -61.07 -30.20 -22.08
N ARG A 4 -61.50 -29.03 -22.57
CA ARG A 4 -60.59 -27.89 -22.83
C ARG A 4 -60.45 -26.93 -21.64
N LYS A 5 -61.43 -26.89 -20.72
CA LYS A 5 -61.43 -25.90 -19.62
C LYS A 5 -60.46 -26.24 -18.47
N SER A 6 -60.09 -27.52 -18.32
CA SER A 6 -59.23 -27.99 -17.21
C SER A 6 -57.76 -27.58 -17.37
N CYS A 7 -57.26 -27.43 -18.60
CA CYS A 7 -55.87 -27.04 -18.85
C CYS A 7 -55.67 -25.54 -18.62
N PHE A 8 -56.66 -24.72 -18.98
CA PHE A 8 -56.67 -23.29 -18.67
C PHE A 8 -56.75 -23.02 -17.17
N ILE A 9 -57.52 -23.79 -16.42
CA ILE A 9 -57.61 -23.65 -14.95
C ILE A 9 -56.26 -24.01 -14.30
N TRP A 10 -55.61 -25.07 -14.78
CA TRP A 10 -54.26 -25.44 -14.32
C TRP A 10 -53.20 -24.38 -14.64
N LEU A 11 -53.22 -23.81 -15.85
CA LEU A 11 -52.28 -22.74 -16.26
C LEU A 11 -52.53 -21.43 -15.50
N LEU A 12 -53.79 -21.08 -15.22
CA LEU A 12 -54.14 -19.88 -14.45
C LEU A 12 -53.70 -20.00 -12.98
N CYS A 13 -53.82 -21.19 -12.38
CA CYS A 13 -53.33 -21.47 -11.03
C CYS A 13 -51.80 -21.37 -10.93
N ILE A 14 -51.07 -21.83 -11.95
CA ILE A 14 -49.60 -21.72 -11.98
C ILE A 14 -49.15 -20.26 -12.11
N LEU A 15 -49.85 -19.47 -12.93
CA LEU A 15 -49.55 -18.04 -13.07
C LEU A 15 -49.79 -17.26 -11.77
N LEU A 16 -50.85 -17.59 -11.02
CA LEU A 16 -51.16 -16.98 -9.72
C LEU A 16 -50.19 -17.38 -8.60
N LEU A 17 -49.57 -18.57 -8.68
CA LEU A 17 -48.57 -19.03 -7.69
C LEU A 17 -47.20 -18.36 -7.90
N VAL A 18 -46.84 -18.04 -9.14
CA VAL A 18 -45.53 -17.44 -9.47
C VAL A 18 -45.41 -15.98 -8.99
N THR A 19 -46.52 -15.26 -8.83
CA THR A 19 -46.52 -13.86 -8.42
C THR A 19 -46.36 -13.64 -6.91
N VAL A 20 -46.42 -14.70 -6.10
CA VAL A 20 -46.32 -14.62 -4.63
C VAL A 20 -44.90 -14.91 -4.14
N LEU A 21 -43.93 -15.11 -5.04
CA LEU A 21 -42.53 -15.28 -4.65
C LEU A 21 -42.01 -13.92 -4.18
N PRO A 22 -41.71 -13.71 -2.87
CA PRO A 22 -40.95 -12.55 -2.46
C PRO A 22 -39.63 -12.57 -3.22
N SER A 23 -39.20 -11.41 -3.71
CA SER A 23 -37.86 -11.25 -4.26
C SER A 23 -36.89 -11.87 -3.27
N VAL A 24 -36.21 -12.94 -3.69
CA VAL A 24 -35.05 -13.43 -2.95
C VAL A 24 -33.97 -12.40 -3.24
N ASP A 25 -33.95 -11.34 -2.45
CA ASP A 25 -32.87 -10.38 -2.43
C ASP A 25 -31.69 -11.10 -1.79
N PHE A 26 -30.87 -11.71 -2.64
CA PHE A 26 -29.60 -12.28 -2.22
C PHE A 26 -28.77 -11.10 -1.70
N THR A 27 -28.57 -11.04 -0.39
CA THR A 27 -27.57 -10.16 0.19
C THR A 27 -26.23 -10.63 -0.35
N ASP A 28 -25.67 -9.89 -1.31
CA ASP A 28 -24.31 -10.12 -1.76
C ASP A 28 -23.42 -10.11 -0.52
N VAL A 29 -22.80 -11.27 -0.25
CA VAL A 29 -21.74 -11.33 0.75
C VAL A 29 -20.62 -10.49 0.16
N GLN A 30 -20.57 -9.22 0.55
CA GLN A 30 -19.45 -8.35 0.24
C GLN A 30 -18.25 -8.99 0.93
N ALA A 31 -17.52 -9.81 0.17
CA ALA A 31 -16.18 -10.20 0.52
C ALA A 31 -15.48 -8.87 0.81
N ALA A 32 -15.14 -8.66 2.09
CA ALA A 32 -14.31 -7.54 2.49
C ALA A 32 -13.14 -7.58 1.52
N SER A 33 -13.01 -6.56 0.67
CA SER A 33 -11.87 -6.43 -0.21
C SER A 33 -10.67 -6.33 0.72
N VAL A 34 -10.05 -7.47 1.01
CA VAL A 34 -8.79 -7.53 1.72
C VAL A 34 -7.82 -6.84 0.79
N SER A 35 -7.69 -5.52 0.97
CA SER A 35 -6.67 -4.73 0.32
C SER A 35 -5.36 -5.40 0.72
N SER A 36 -4.82 -6.22 -0.18
CA SER A 36 -3.62 -7.01 0.01
C SER A 36 -2.44 -6.06 -0.08
N THR A 37 -2.35 -5.22 0.96
CA THR A 37 -1.36 -4.16 1.01
C THR A 37 0.02 -4.80 1.13
N PHE A 38 0.83 -4.58 0.11
CA PHE A 38 2.15 -5.17 0.03
C PHE A 38 2.99 -4.79 1.26
N THR A 39 3.57 -5.81 1.89
CA THR A 39 4.53 -5.65 2.97
C THR A 39 5.77 -6.45 2.62
N GLY A 40 6.92 -5.78 2.55
CA GLY A 40 8.17 -6.43 2.20
C GLY A 40 9.20 -5.51 1.56
N TRP A 41 10.32 -6.12 1.20
CA TRP A 41 11.44 -5.44 0.56
C TRP A 41 11.18 -5.21 -0.93
N LYS A 42 11.57 -4.03 -1.43
CA LYS A 42 11.55 -3.70 -2.85
C LYS A 42 12.85 -3.00 -3.24
N THR A 43 13.40 -3.36 -4.40
CA THR A 43 14.62 -2.75 -4.93
C THR A 43 14.35 -2.23 -6.33
N TYR A 44 14.66 -0.97 -6.59
CA TYR A 44 14.59 -0.38 -7.93
C TYR A 44 15.61 0.75 -8.05
N GLY A 45 16.23 0.90 -9.22
CA GLY A 45 17.27 1.92 -9.45
C GLY A 45 18.47 1.82 -8.51
N GLY A 46 18.83 0.59 -8.07
CA GLY A 46 19.90 0.36 -7.09
C GLY A 46 19.59 0.74 -5.64
N LYS A 47 18.39 1.26 -5.37
CA LYS A 47 17.93 1.68 -4.04
C LYS A 47 17.02 0.63 -3.42
N LYS A 48 17.16 0.39 -2.12
CA LYS A 48 16.34 -0.57 -1.36
C LYS A 48 15.30 0.17 -0.51
N TYR A 49 14.10 -0.39 -0.44
CA TYR A 49 12.94 0.15 0.28
C TYR A 49 12.27 -0.97 1.04
N TYR A 50 11.62 -0.64 2.16
CA TYR A 50 10.72 -1.56 2.83
C TYR A 50 9.31 -0.97 2.87
N TYR A 51 8.33 -1.76 2.46
CA TYR A 51 6.92 -1.39 2.50
C TYR A 51 6.23 -2.09 3.66
N LYS A 52 5.34 -1.39 4.34
CA LYS A 52 4.43 -1.92 5.35
C LYS A 52 3.03 -1.40 5.05
N ASN A 53 2.10 -2.31 4.84
CA ASN A 53 0.73 -1.99 4.45
C ASN A 53 0.68 -1.03 3.24
N GLY A 54 1.50 -1.28 2.21
CA GLY A 54 1.53 -0.50 0.98
C GLY A 54 2.26 0.85 1.08
N LYS A 55 2.73 1.24 2.27
CA LYS A 55 3.49 2.48 2.49
C LYS A 55 4.97 2.18 2.70
N LYS A 56 5.85 2.97 2.08
CA LYS A 56 7.30 2.91 2.33
C LYS A 56 7.60 3.41 3.76
N LEU A 57 8.51 2.73 4.46
CA LEU A 57 8.99 3.17 5.77
C LEU A 57 10.01 4.31 5.62
N THR A 58 10.04 5.22 6.59
CA THR A 58 11.06 6.27 6.79
C THR A 58 11.65 6.11 8.18
N ASP A 59 12.80 6.71 8.50
CA ASP A 59 13.42 6.68 9.82
C ASP A 59 13.80 5.27 10.32
N LEU A 60 14.08 5.14 11.62
CA LEU A 60 14.53 3.90 12.25
C LEU A 60 13.37 2.94 12.51
N HIS A 61 13.45 1.75 11.94
CA HIS A 61 12.45 0.69 12.10
C HIS A 61 13.10 -0.65 12.43
N LYS A 62 12.48 -1.38 13.36
CA LYS A 62 12.83 -2.78 13.63
C LYS A 62 12.08 -3.69 12.66
N ILE A 63 12.82 -4.47 11.86
CA ILE A 63 12.28 -5.43 10.90
C ILE A 63 12.88 -6.79 11.21
N GLY A 64 12.05 -7.70 11.73
CA GLY A 64 12.51 -8.97 12.29
C GLY A 64 13.43 -8.73 13.50
N LYS A 65 14.67 -9.24 13.43
CA LYS A 65 15.68 -9.12 14.50
C LYS A 65 16.60 -7.91 14.36
N HIS A 66 16.52 -7.18 13.25
CA HIS A 66 17.46 -6.11 12.91
C HIS A 66 16.77 -4.74 12.87
N TYR A 67 17.55 -3.69 13.11
CA TYR A 67 17.13 -2.30 12.93
C TYR A 67 17.64 -1.77 11.60
N TYR A 68 16.78 -1.09 10.86
CA TYR A 68 17.07 -0.48 9.57
C TYR A 68 16.68 0.99 9.63
N CYS A 69 17.50 1.86 9.04
CA CYS A 69 17.21 3.28 8.93
C CYS A 69 16.86 3.61 7.47
N PHE A 70 15.81 4.39 7.27
CA PHE A 70 15.35 4.84 5.96
C PHE A 70 15.38 6.37 5.90
N ALA A 71 15.77 6.94 4.77
CA ALA A 71 15.68 8.38 4.53
C ALA A 71 14.22 8.84 4.42
N ALA A 72 14.00 10.17 4.40
CA ALA A 72 12.67 10.75 4.19
C ALA A 72 12.03 10.35 2.86
N ASP A 73 12.82 10.00 1.85
CA ASP A 73 12.33 9.48 0.57
C ASP A 73 12.03 7.96 0.60
N GLY A 74 12.29 7.29 1.73
CA GLY A 74 12.13 5.85 1.97
C GLY A 74 13.30 4.97 1.54
N THR A 75 14.37 5.56 1.00
CA THR A 75 15.58 4.82 0.62
C THR A 75 16.29 4.31 1.88
N MET A 76 16.61 3.03 1.91
CA MET A 76 17.36 2.40 3.00
C MET A 76 18.77 3.00 3.05
N LEU A 77 19.12 3.58 4.21
CA LEU A 77 20.44 4.10 4.47
C LEU A 77 21.38 2.93 4.81
N THR A 78 22.57 2.92 4.21
CA THR A 78 23.61 1.91 4.46
C THR A 78 24.94 2.61 4.67
N GLY A 79 25.77 2.07 5.57
CA GLY A 79 27.09 2.63 5.89
C GLY A 79 27.05 3.73 6.96
N TRP A 80 28.25 4.19 7.34
CA TRP A 80 28.44 5.27 8.30
C TRP A 80 28.06 6.61 7.67
N HIS A 81 26.90 7.16 8.02
CA HIS A 81 26.63 8.57 7.75
C HIS A 81 27.46 9.41 8.72
N LYS A 82 28.64 9.87 8.27
CA LYS A 82 29.33 11.00 8.90
C LYS A 82 28.40 12.20 8.76
N GLN A 83 27.63 12.51 9.79
CA GLN A 83 27.16 13.87 9.96
C GLN A 83 28.43 14.70 10.13
N HIS A 84 28.76 15.48 9.10
CA HIS A 84 29.86 16.43 9.15
C HIS A 84 29.53 17.41 10.29
N TRP A 85 30.09 17.16 11.47
CA TRP A 85 30.13 18.13 12.55
C TRP A 85 31.01 19.27 12.03
N GLY A 86 30.38 20.39 11.68
CA GLY A 86 31.07 21.56 11.15
C GLY A 86 32.11 22.06 12.15
N LEU A 87 33.37 21.69 11.92
CA LEU A 87 34.51 22.43 12.44
C LEU A 87 34.92 23.41 11.35
N THR A 88 34.40 24.64 11.46
CA THR A 88 34.96 25.77 10.73
C THR A 88 36.39 25.98 11.24
N ILE A 89 37.38 25.43 10.53
CA ILE A 89 38.76 25.90 10.67
C ILE A 89 38.85 27.16 9.82
N GLU A 90 38.60 28.32 10.43
CA GLU A 90 38.94 29.60 9.79
C GLU A 90 40.47 29.69 9.74
N ASN A 91 41.03 29.41 8.56
CA ASN A 91 42.45 29.44 8.30
C ASN A 91 42.89 30.91 8.18
N ASN A 92 42.94 31.62 9.31
CA ASN A 92 43.40 33.00 9.36
C ASN A 92 44.92 33.02 9.61
N ARG A 93 45.69 32.91 8.52
CA ARG A 93 47.09 33.32 8.48
C ARG A 93 47.30 34.26 7.30
N LYS A 94 46.87 35.51 7.50
CA LYS A 94 47.18 36.65 6.63
C LYS A 94 48.52 37.24 7.03
N ASP A 95 49.61 36.66 6.54
CA ASP A 95 50.93 37.28 6.62
C ASP A 95 51.97 36.32 6.06
N ASN A 96 52.36 36.57 4.81
CA ASN A 96 53.75 36.56 4.36
C ASN A 96 53.80 37.12 2.93
N ASN A 97 53.54 38.42 2.83
CA ASN A 97 53.97 39.21 1.68
C ASN A 97 55.50 39.36 1.79
N LEU A 98 56.26 38.47 1.15
CA LEU A 98 57.70 38.60 1.03
C LEU A 98 58.00 39.55 -0.13
N HIS A 99 58.31 40.82 0.20
CA HIS A 99 58.87 41.77 -0.75
C HIS A 99 60.16 41.21 -1.34
N ILE A 100 60.19 41.05 -2.65
CA ILE A 100 61.40 40.83 -3.43
C ILE A 100 61.90 42.22 -3.84
N LYS A 101 63.11 42.59 -3.42
CA LYS A 101 63.84 43.75 -3.93
C LYS A 101 65.09 43.26 -4.63
#